data_AF-A0A376TEJ5-F1
#
_entry.id   AF-A0A376TEJ5-F1
#
_cell.length_a   1.000
_cell.length_b   1.000
_cell.length_c   1.000
_cell.angle_alpha   90.00
_cell.angle_beta   90.00
_cell.angle_gamma   90.00
#
_symmetry.space_group_name_H-M   'P 1'
#
loop_
_entity.id
_entity.type
_entity.pdbx_description
1 polymer ?
#
loop_
_entity_poly.entity_id
_entity_poly.type
_entity_poly.pdbx_seq_one_letter_code
_entity_poly.pdbx_strand_id
1 'polypeptide(L)'
;MSFLIYNIFQELQLSSKLAVHDVLTNIYNRRYFFNSVESLLSRPVVKDFCVMLVDINQFKRINAQWGHRVGDKVLVSIVDIIQQSIRPDDILARLEGEVFGLLFTELNSAQAKIIAERMRKMSNS
;
A
#
# COMPACT_ATOMS: atom_id res chain seq x y z
N MET A 1 26.48 23.59 13.82
CA MET A 1 25.93 22.44 13.08
C MET A 1 24.71 21.78 13.71
N SER A 2 24.64 21.58 15.04
CA SER A 2 23.51 20.87 15.67
C SER A 2 22.12 21.48 15.39
N PHE A 3 22.00 22.81 15.38
CA PHE A 3 20.72 23.50 15.11
C PHE A 3 20.25 23.35 13.65
N LEU A 4 21.18 23.33 12.70
CA LEU A 4 20.85 23.14 11.27
C LEU A 4 20.32 21.72 11.01
N ILE A 5 20.97 20.71 11.57
CA ILE A 5 20.52 19.30 11.45
C ILE A 5 19.15 19.12 12.11
N TYR A 6 18.92 19.76 13.26
CA TYR A 6 17.64 19.72 13.93
C TYR A 6 16.51 20.32 13.07
N ASN A 7 16.72 21.50 12.47
CA ASN A 7 15.72 22.13 11.62
C ASN A 7 15.44 21.30 10.36
N ILE A 8 16.48 20.79 9.69
CA ILE A 8 16.33 19.90 8.53
C ILE A 8 15.54 18.65 8.93
N PHE A 9 15.82 18.06 10.09
CA PHE A 9 15.09 16.89 10.56
C PHE A 9 13.61 17.20 10.84
N GLN A 10 13.29 18.35 11.44
CA GLN A 10 11.90 18.77 11.65
C GLN A 10 11.14 18.99 10.34
N GLU A 11 11.80 19.62 9.36
CA GLU A 11 11.23 19.89 8.04
C GLU A 11 10.98 18.59 7.27
N LEU A 12 11.91 17.62 7.35
CA LEU A 12 11.72 16.27 6.81
C LEU A 12 10.57 15.53 7.49
N GLN A 13 10.43 15.65 8.81
CA GLN A 13 9.31 15.04 9.56
C GLN A 13 7.97 15.66 9.17
N LEU A 14 7.91 16.97 8.98
CA LEU A 14 6.70 17.66 8.54
C LEU A 14 6.33 17.28 7.10
N SER A 15 7.32 17.29 6.18
CA SER A 15 7.12 16.85 4.80
C SER A 15 6.65 15.40 4.73
N SER A 16 7.19 14.52 5.57
CA SER A 16 6.75 13.12 5.69
C SER A 16 5.32 13.00 6.22
N LYS A 17 4.91 13.85 7.17
CA LYS A 17 3.52 13.90 7.65
C LYS A 17 2.53 14.34 6.56
N LEU A 18 2.95 15.23 5.67
CA LEU A 18 2.13 15.69 4.54
C LEU A 18 2.22 14.76 3.32
N ALA A 19 3.21 13.87 3.29
CA ALA A 19 3.33 12.89 2.24
C ALA A 19 2.08 12.02 2.20
N VAL A 20 1.57 11.82 0.99
CA VAL A 20 0.43 10.94 0.70
C VAL A 20 0.91 9.57 0.22
N HIS A 21 2.17 9.47 -0.21
CA HIS A 21 2.78 8.28 -0.79
C HIS A 21 3.83 7.64 0.13
N ASP A 22 4.00 6.33 0.00
CA ASP A 22 5.09 5.55 0.60
C ASP A 22 6.40 5.80 -0.15
N VAL A 23 7.48 6.06 0.58
CA VAL A 23 8.77 6.48 0.00
C VAL A 23 9.44 5.37 -0.82
N LEU A 24 9.24 4.10 -0.45
CA LEU A 24 9.87 2.99 -1.16
C LEU A 24 9.12 2.62 -2.44
N THR A 25 7.79 2.56 -2.34
CA THR A 25 6.94 1.94 -3.36
C THR A 25 6.14 2.94 -4.18
N ASN A 26 6.11 4.21 -3.79
CA ASN A 26 5.40 5.31 -4.44
C ASN A 26 3.87 5.15 -4.56
N ILE A 27 3.30 4.10 -3.96
CA ILE A 27 1.84 3.97 -3.77
C ILE A 27 1.39 4.79 -2.58
N TYR A 28 0.09 4.83 -2.29
CA TYR A 28 -0.40 5.55 -1.14
C TYR A 28 0.18 5.00 0.16
N ASN A 29 0.34 5.87 1.17
CA ASN A 29 0.76 5.43 2.48
C ASN A 29 -0.45 5.03 3.36
N ARG A 30 -0.13 4.44 4.50
CA ARG A 30 -1.09 4.07 5.54
C ARG A 30 -2.08 5.18 5.87
N ARG A 31 -1.60 6.41 6.07
CA ARG A 31 -2.44 7.55 6.47
C ARG A 31 -3.50 7.84 5.41
N TYR A 32 -3.10 7.93 4.15
CA TYR A 32 -4.03 8.17 3.05
C TYR A 32 -5.08 7.07 2.94
N PHE A 33 -4.69 5.80 3.11
CA PHE A 33 -5.61 4.67 3.08
C PHE A 33 -6.73 4.78 4.11
N PHE A 34 -6.38 4.96 5.39
CA PHE A 34 -7.38 5.06 6.46
C PHE A 34 -8.26 6.30 6.30
N ASN A 35 -7.68 7.45 5.93
CA ASN A 35 -8.46 8.66 5.64
C ASN A 35 -9.46 8.43 4.49
N SER A 36 -9.08 7.65 3.47
CA SER A 36 -9.96 7.33 2.34
C SER A 36 -11.12 6.42 2.75
N VAL A 37 -10.84 5.41 3.59
CA VAL A 37 -11.88 4.55 4.16
C VAL A 37 -12.83 5.36 5.05
N GLU A 38 -12.30 6.21 5.93
CA GLU A 38 -13.10 7.07 6.80
C GLU A 38 -13.96 8.05 5.99
N SER A 39 -13.37 8.69 4.97
CA SER A 39 -14.11 9.57 4.05
C SER A 39 -15.26 8.83 3.36
N LEU A 40 -15.03 7.60 2.90
CA LEU A 40 -16.05 6.78 2.27
C LEU A 40 -17.18 6.42 3.24
N LEU A 41 -16.85 6.05 4.47
CA LEU A 41 -17.81 5.73 5.53
C LEU A 41 -18.60 6.95 6.02
N SER A 42 -18.03 8.16 5.90
CA SER A 42 -18.70 9.40 6.31
C SER A 42 -19.76 9.89 5.32
N ARG A 43 -19.90 9.25 4.15
CA ARG A 43 -20.87 9.66 3.12
C ARG A 43 -22.31 9.33 3.56
N PRO A 44 -23.30 10.21 3.28
CA PRO A 44 -24.71 9.95 3.58
C PRO A 44 -25.25 8.67 2.94
N VAL A 45 -24.72 8.31 1.77
CA VAL A 45 -24.98 7.04 1.10
C VAL A 45 -23.64 6.40 0.78
N VAL A 46 -23.38 5.26 1.41
CA VAL A 46 -22.20 4.44 1.16
C VAL A 46 -22.50 3.55 -0.05
N LYS A 47 -21.78 3.76 -1.16
CA LYS A 47 -21.80 2.83 -2.29
C LYS A 47 -21.06 1.55 -1.92
N ASP A 48 -21.37 0.45 -2.60
CA ASP A 48 -20.64 -0.82 -2.43
C ASP A 48 -19.13 -0.59 -2.52
N PHE A 49 -18.39 -1.10 -1.55
CA PHE A 49 -16.95 -1.03 -1.51
C PHE A 49 -16.38 -2.32 -0.90
N CYS A 50 -15.12 -2.58 -1.17
CA CYS A 50 -14.42 -3.71 -0.60
C CYS A 50 -13.03 -3.29 -0.12
N VAL A 51 -12.65 -3.76 1.06
CA VAL A 51 -11.29 -3.63 1.60
C VAL A 51 -10.62 -4.99 1.54
N MET A 52 -9.40 -5.03 1.00
CA MET A 52 -8.57 -6.22 0.93
C MET A 52 -7.20 -5.94 1.54
N LEU A 53 -6.73 -6.86 2.37
CA LEU A 53 -5.38 -6.85 2.91
C LEU A 53 -4.56 -7.92 2.21
N VAL A 54 -3.35 -7.54 1.82
CA VAL A 54 -2.38 -8.42 1.17
C VAL A 54 -1.12 -8.44 2.03
N ASP A 55 -0.66 -9.63 2.36
CA ASP A 55 0.59 -9.88 3.10
C ASP A 55 1.51 -10.74 2.26
N ILE A 56 2.81 -10.39 2.20
CA ILE A 56 3.80 -11.19 1.47
C ILE A 56 4.29 -12.33 2.38
N ASN A 57 3.81 -13.53 2.08
CA ASN A 57 4.23 -14.75 2.75
C ASN A 57 5.77 -14.90 2.80
N GLN A 58 6.29 -15.18 4.00
CA GLN A 58 7.72 -15.42 4.25
C GLN A 58 8.65 -14.24 3.90
N PHE A 59 8.18 -13.00 3.84
CA PHE A 59 9.02 -11.84 3.51
C PHE A 59 10.24 -11.70 4.44
N LYS A 60 10.08 -11.97 5.74
CA LYS A 60 11.19 -11.99 6.72
C LYS A 60 12.30 -12.98 6.34
N ARG A 61 11.94 -14.12 5.75
CA ARG A 61 12.91 -15.12 5.26
C ARG A 61 13.69 -14.60 4.06
N ILE A 62 13.04 -13.90 3.14
CA ILE A 62 13.70 -13.24 2.01
C ILE A 62 14.74 -12.24 2.52
N ASN A 63 14.36 -11.39 3.48
CA ASN A 63 15.29 -10.44 4.10
C ASN A 63 16.46 -11.13 4.81
N ALA A 64 16.19 -12.23 5.53
CA ALA A 64 17.22 -12.97 6.23
C ALA A 64 18.24 -13.63 5.27
N GLN A 65 17.77 -14.14 4.13
CA GLN A 65 18.61 -14.87 3.18
C GLN A 65 19.33 -13.96 2.17
N TRP A 66 18.70 -12.86 1.76
CA TRP A 66 19.16 -12.03 0.63
C TRP A 66 19.39 -10.56 1.00
N GLY A 67 19.08 -10.18 2.25
CA GLY A 67 19.23 -8.82 2.75
C GLY A 67 18.07 -7.89 2.36
N HIS A 68 17.96 -6.79 3.11
CA HIS A 68 16.87 -5.82 2.97
C HIS A 68 16.77 -5.19 1.57
N ARG A 69 17.89 -4.96 0.89
CA ARG A 69 17.88 -4.39 -0.47
C ARG A 69 17.18 -5.29 -1.48
N VAL A 70 17.22 -6.61 -1.28
CA VAL A 70 16.49 -7.56 -2.14
C VAL A 70 15.02 -7.58 -1.74
N GLY A 71 14.70 -7.56 -0.43
CA GLY A 71 13.34 -7.40 0.04
C GLY A 71 12.65 -6.14 -0.51
N ASP A 72 13.37 -5.02 -0.55
CA ASP A 72 12.86 -3.77 -1.13
C ASP A 72 12.47 -3.92 -2.59
N LYS A 73 13.29 -4.62 -3.39
CA LYS A 73 12.97 -4.92 -4.79
C LYS A 73 11.73 -5.81 -4.90
N VAL A 74 11.60 -6.81 -4.02
CA VAL A 74 10.42 -7.69 -3.99
C VAL A 74 9.16 -6.88 -3.70
N LEU A 75 9.20 -5.94 -2.75
CA LEU A 75 8.06 -5.07 -2.44
C LEU A 75 7.64 -4.24 -3.65
N VAL A 76 8.60 -3.65 -4.38
CA VAL A 76 8.35 -2.88 -5.60
C VAL A 76 7.71 -3.77 -6.68
N SER A 77 8.25 -4.97 -6.91
CA SER A 77 7.69 -5.90 -7.90
C SER A 77 6.29 -6.38 -7.55
N ILE A 78 5.98 -6.58 -6.27
CA ILE A 78 4.62 -6.92 -5.82
C ILE A 78 3.66 -5.76 -6.10
N VAL A 79 4.09 -4.53 -5.89
CA VAL A 79 3.28 -3.35 -6.23
C VAL A 79 2.95 -3.32 -7.72
N ASP A 80 3.91 -3.57 -8.61
CA ASP A 80 3.68 -3.61 -10.05
C ASP A 80 2.62 -4.67 -10.43
N ILE A 81 2.71 -5.87 -9.84
CA ILE A 81 1.75 -6.98 -10.07
C ILE A 81 0.35 -6.59 -9.61
N ILE A 82 0.23 -5.96 -8.44
CA ILE A 82 -1.04 -5.53 -7.89
C ILE A 82 -1.65 -4.42 -8.77
N GLN A 83 -0.85 -3.43 -9.19
CA GLN A 83 -1.31 -2.33 -10.04
C GLN A 83 -1.84 -2.81 -11.39
N GLN A 84 -1.22 -3.82 -12.00
CA GLN A 84 -1.73 -4.46 -13.23
C GLN A 84 -3.05 -5.21 -13.03
N SER A 85 -3.40 -5.52 -11.77
CA SER A 85 -4.59 -6.28 -11.42
C SER A 85 -5.78 -5.40 -10.99
N ILE A 86 -5.58 -4.10 -10.79
CA ILE A 86 -6.62 -3.17 -10.29
C ILE A 86 -6.90 -2.04 -11.28
N ARG A 87 -7.96 -1.28 -11.03
CA ARG A 87 -8.29 -0.08 -11.83
C ARG A 87 -7.46 1.12 -11.34
N PRO A 88 -7.27 2.15 -12.18
CA PRO A 88 -6.58 3.38 -11.77
C PRO A 88 -7.23 4.09 -10.57
N ASP A 89 -8.54 3.98 -10.42
CA ASP A 89 -9.31 4.62 -9.33
C ASP A 89 -9.32 3.80 -8.03
N ASP A 90 -8.82 2.56 -8.06
CA ASP A 90 -8.68 1.75 -6.85
C ASP A 90 -7.49 2.26 -6.02
N ILE A 91 -7.66 2.31 -4.70
CA ILE A 91 -6.59 2.77 -3.81
C ILE A 91 -5.75 1.55 -3.43
N LEU A 92 -4.47 1.59 -3.78
CA LEU A 92 -3.44 0.69 -3.27
C LEU A 92 -2.53 1.47 -2.33
N ALA A 93 -2.34 0.94 -1.12
CA ALA A 93 -1.50 1.56 -0.11
C ALA A 93 -0.60 0.57 0.63
N ARG A 94 0.56 1.05 1.10
CA ARG A 94 1.42 0.30 2.03
C ARG A 94 1.05 0.66 3.47
N LEU A 95 0.65 -0.33 4.26
CA LEU A 95 0.15 -0.12 5.62
C LEU A 95 1.26 -0.22 6.66
N GLU A 96 2.05 -1.28 6.58
CA GLU A 96 3.20 -1.58 7.46
C GLU A 96 4.11 -2.59 6.73
N GLY A 97 5.44 -2.47 6.80
CA GLY A 97 6.35 -3.53 6.34
C GLY A 97 5.98 -4.14 4.97
N GLU A 98 5.56 -5.40 4.98
CA GLU A 98 5.12 -6.21 3.84
C GLU A 98 3.60 -6.26 3.59
N VAL A 99 2.83 -5.46 4.35
CA VAL A 99 1.37 -5.44 4.34
C VAL A 99 0.85 -4.29 3.47
N PHE A 100 0.01 -4.64 2.51
CA PHE A 100 -0.67 -3.72 1.60
C PHE A 100 -2.17 -3.71 1.85
N GLY A 101 -2.78 -2.53 1.73
CA GLY A 101 -4.22 -2.31 1.78
C GLY A 101 -4.73 -1.91 0.42
N LEU A 102 -5.84 -2.53 0.01
CA LEU A 102 -6.58 -2.17 -1.18
C LEU A 102 -7.99 -1.74 -0.80
N LEU A 103 -8.44 -0.64 -1.40
CA LEU A 103 -9.80 -0.15 -1.27
C LEU A 103 -10.39 -0.02 -2.68
N PHE A 104 -11.37 -0.87 -2.94
CA PHE A 104 -12.15 -0.90 -4.17
C PHE A 104 -13.46 -0.15 -3.96
N THR A 105 -13.82 0.73 -4.89
CA THR A 105 -15.13 1.39 -4.89
C THR A 105 -16.03 0.81 -5.96
N GLU A 106 -17.34 0.82 -5.71
CA GLU A 106 -18.38 0.30 -6.62
C GLU A 106 -18.17 -1.17 -6.99
N LEU A 107 -17.72 -1.95 -6.01
CA LEU A 107 -17.29 -3.32 -6.21
C LEU A 107 -17.69 -4.19 -5.01
N ASN A 108 -18.29 -5.34 -5.30
CA ASN A 108 -18.73 -6.30 -4.27
C ASN A 108 -17.68 -7.38 -3.96
N SER A 109 -17.89 -8.13 -2.90
CA SER A 109 -16.94 -9.14 -2.42
C SER A 109 -16.64 -10.25 -3.44
N ALA A 110 -17.61 -10.64 -4.28
CA ALA A 110 -17.41 -11.65 -5.31
C ALA A 110 -16.45 -11.17 -6.41
N GLN A 111 -16.60 -9.91 -6.84
CA GLN A 111 -15.68 -9.27 -7.78
C GLN A 111 -14.29 -9.10 -7.16
N ALA A 112 -14.20 -8.73 -5.88
CA ALA A 112 -12.93 -8.55 -5.17
C ALA A 112 -12.15 -9.87 -5.12
N LYS A 113 -12.85 -10.97 -4.91
CA LYS A 113 -12.27 -12.32 -4.92
C LYS A 113 -11.66 -12.69 -6.28
N ILE A 114 -12.29 -12.29 -7.38
CA ILE A 114 -11.73 -12.51 -8.73
C ILE A 114 -10.42 -11.73 -8.91
N ILE A 115 -10.36 -10.51 -8.40
CA ILE A 115 -9.14 -9.69 -8.40
C ILE A 115 -8.04 -10.36 -7.58
N ALA A 116 -8.36 -10.82 -6.36
CA ALA A 116 -7.40 -11.51 -5.49
C ALA A 116 -6.81 -12.77 -6.15
N GLU A 117 -7.65 -13.58 -6.80
CA GLU A 117 -7.19 -14.78 -7.52
C GLU A 117 -6.30 -14.45 -8.71
N ARG A 118 -6.57 -13.35 -9.43
CA ARG A 118 -5.70 -12.89 -10.52
C ARG A 118 -4.34 -12.45 -10.01
N MET A 119 -4.28 -11.69 -8.92
CA MET A 119 -3.02 -11.30 -8.27
C MET A 119 -2.20 -12.53 -7.87
N ARG A 120 -2.84 -13.51 -7.23
CA ARG A 120 -2.20 -14.76 -6.80
C ARG A 120 -1.62 -15.58 -7.95
N LYS A 121 -2.29 -15.61 -9.11
CA LYS A 121 -1.77 -16.32 -10.29
C LYS A 121 -0.55 -15.62 -10.87
N MET A 122 -0.58 -14.29 -10.93
CA MET A 122 0.50 -13.50 -11.50
C MET A 122 1.76 -13.47 -10.61
N SER A 123 1.60 -13.63 -9.29
CA SER A 123 2.73 -13.79 -8.36
C SER A 123 3.37 -15.18 -8.36
N ASN A 124 2.71 -16.19 -8.94
CA ASN A 124 3.21 -17.56 -9.04
C ASN A 124 3.81 -17.89 -10.41
N SER A 125 3.82 -16.92 -11.33
CA SER A 125 4.34 -17.05 -12.70
C SER A 125 5.73 -16.42 -12.78
#